data_AF-A0A485P2X6-F1
#
_entry.id   AF-A0A485P2X6-F1
#
_cell.length_a   1.000
_cell.length_b   1.000
_cell.length_c   1.000
_cell.angle_alpha   90.00
_cell.angle_beta   90.00
_cell.angle_gamma   90.00
#
_symmetry.space_group_name_H-M   'P 1'
#
loop_
_entity.id
_entity.type
_entity.pdbx_description
1 polymer ?
#
loop_
_entity_poly.entity_id
_entity_poly.type
_entity_poly.pdbx_seq_one_letter_code
_entity_poly.pdbx_strand_id
1 'polypeptide(L)' 'MLRWLRGFVLPGVACQKDEDDLRYEILFQDLDSDGDGLVNIVELQEGLKNWGLSSGQNSEE' A
#
# COMPACT_ATOMS: atom_id res chain seq x y z
N MET A 1 -40.13 33.62 4.01
CA MET A 1 -39.18 33.71 5.14
C MET A 1 -38.95 32.30 5.66
N LEU A 2 -37.72 31.78 5.56
CA LEU A 2 -37.08 30.70 6.34
C LEU A 2 -35.92 30.15 5.50
N ARG A 3 -34.82 30.91 5.53
CA ARG A 3 -33.48 30.43 5.19
C ARG A 3 -33.03 29.49 6.31
N TRP A 4 -32.03 28.66 6.01
CA TRP A 4 -31.16 27.95 6.95
C TRP A 4 -31.51 26.50 7.32
N LEU A 5 -31.11 25.59 6.44
CA LEU A 5 -30.47 24.34 6.87
C LEU A 5 -29.15 24.22 6.09
N ARG A 6 -28.14 24.96 6.52
CA ARG A 6 -26.73 24.59 6.30
C ARG A 6 -26.48 23.33 7.13
N GLY A 7 -26.95 22.19 6.61
CA GLY A 7 -26.65 20.87 7.15
C GLY A 7 -25.20 20.54 6.81
N PHE A 8 -24.35 20.77 7.81
CA PHE A 8 -23.00 20.26 7.99
C PHE A 8 -22.67 19.06 7.06
N VAL A 9 -22.02 19.33 5.92
CA VAL A 9 -21.31 18.27 5.20
C VAL A 9 -20.10 17.98 6.06
N LEU A 10 -20.14 16.86 6.78
CA LEU A 10 -19.00 16.29 7.47
C LEU A 10 -17.80 16.37 6.51
N PRO A 11 -16.69 17.04 6.87
CA PRO A 11 -15.48 16.88 6.09
C PRO A 11 -15.21 15.38 6.11
N GLY A 12 -15.28 14.76 4.92
CA GLY A 12 -14.93 13.37 4.74
C GLY A 12 -13.62 13.16 5.48
N VAL A 13 -13.61 12.16 6.36
CA VAL A 13 -12.42 11.74 7.09
C VAL A 13 -11.39 11.43 6.01
N ALA A 14 -10.56 12.41 5.67
CA ALA A 14 -9.35 12.19 4.91
C ALA A 14 -8.50 11.39 5.87
N CYS A 15 -8.61 10.06 5.76
CA CYS A 15 -7.69 9.15 6.38
C CYS A 15 -6.32 9.58 5.84
N GLN A 16 -5.58 10.34 6.65
CA GLN A 16 -4.19 10.67 6.40
C GLN A 16 -3.46 9.35 6.60
N LYS A 17 -3.53 8.47 5.59
CA LYS A 17 -2.58 7.38 5.48
C LYS A 17 -1.24 8.06 5.27
N ASP A 18 -0.29 7.76 6.14
CA ASP A 18 1.05 8.28 5.98
C ASP A 18 1.57 7.87 4.59
N GLU A 19 2.32 8.74 3.93
CA GLU A 19 2.86 8.46 2.58
C GLU A 19 3.63 7.13 2.55
N ASP A 20 4.21 6.73 3.69
CA ASP A 20 4.90 5.46 3.86
C ASP A 20 3.95 4.26 3.91
N ASP A 21 2.75 4.39 4.50
CA ASP A 21 1.72 3.35 4.46
C ASP A 21 1.29 3.07 3.01
N LEU A 22 1.16 4.13 2.20
CA LEU A 22 0.82 3.99 0.78
C LEU A 22 1.90 3.25 0.00
N ARG A 23 3.18 3.50 0.31
CA ARG A 23 4.31 2.78 -0.33
C ARG A 23 4.27 1.30 -0.01
N TYR A 24 4.03 0.93 1.25
CA TYR A 24 3.94 -0.47 1.64
C TYR A 24 2.70 -1.16 1.06
N GLU A 25 1.57 -0.45 0.95
CA GLU A 25 0.35 -0.98 0.34
C GLU A 25 0.52 -1.26 -1.17
N ILE A 26 1.27 -0.42 -1.89
CA ILE A 26 1.62 -0.66 -3.30
C ILE A 26 2.58 -1.83 -3.42
N LEU A 27 3.64 -1.87 -2.59
CA LEU A 27 4.59 -2.98 -2.60
C LEU A 27 3.90 -4.32 -2.31
N PHE A 28 3.00 -4.34 -1.33
CA PHE A 28 2.26 -5.55 -0.98
C PHE A 28 1.39 -6.04 -2.13
N GLN A 29 0.66 -5.14 -2.80
CA GLN A 29 -0.12 -5.47 -3.99
C GLN A 29 0.73 -5.98 -5.15
N ASP A 30 1.94 -5.47 -5.33
CA ASP A 30 2.86 -5.95 -6.37
C ASP A 30 3.44 -7.34 -6.05
N LEU A 31 3.47 -7.74 -4.78
CA LEU A 31 3.96 -9.06 -4.33
C LEU A 31 2.84 -10.12 -4.29
N ASP A 32 1.65 -9.75 -3.81
CA ASP A 32 0.45 -10.60 -3.71
C ASP A 32 -0.12 -10.88 -5.11
N SER A 33 0.48 -11.85 -5.79
CA SER A 33 0.23 -12.13 -7.20
C SER A 33 -1.10 -12.86 -7.44
N ASP A 34 -1.59 -13.63 -6.48
CA ASP A 34 -2.88 -14.31 -6.55
C ASP A 34 -4.03 -13.50 -5.93
N GLY A 35 -3.71 -12.44 -5.17
CA GLY A 35 -4.67 -11.48 -4.64
C GLY A 35 -5.45 -12.02 -3.44
N ASP A 36 -4.87 -12.95 -2.69
CA ASP A 36 -5.50 -13.56 -1.51
C ASP A 36 -5.37 -12.68 -0.25
N GLY A 37 -4.63 -11.58 -0.36
CA GLY A 37 -4.36 -10.63 0.73
C GLY A 37 -3.22 -11.07 1.64
N LEU A 38 -2.47 -12.11 1.26
CA LEU A 38 -1.25 -12.58 1.91
C LEU A 38 -0.10 -12.57 0.90
N VAL A 39 1.13 -12.64 1.40
CA VAL A 39 2.31 -12.85 0.56
C VAL A 39 3.04 -14.06 1.09
N ASN A 40 3.05 -15.14 0.32
CA ASN A 40 3.77 -16.36 0.64
C ASN A 40 5.23 -16.29 0.16
N ILE A 41 6.02 -17.31 0.52
CA ILE A 41 7.45 -17.34 0.22
C ILE A 41 7.75 -17.41 -1.29
N VAL A 42 6.85 -18.00 -2.07
CA VAL A 42 7.01 -18.14 -3.53
C VAL A 42 6.74 -16.79 -4.20
N GLU A 43 5.61 -16.15 -3.87
CA GLU A 43 5.28 -14.78 -4.30
C GLU A 43 6.38 -13.79 -3.93
N LEU A 44 6.88 -13.83 -2.70
CA LEU A 44 7.97 -12.96 -2.28
C LEU A 44 9.23 -13.19 -3.12
N GLN A 45 9.59 -14.45 -3.37
CA GLN A 45 10.78 -14.78 -4.15
C GLN A 45 10.65 -14.34 -5.62
N GLU A 46 9.48 -14.50 -6.21
CA GLU A 46 9.20 -14.10 -7.59
C GLU A 46 9.09 -12.58 -7.73
N GLY A 47 8.38 -11.93 -6.81
CA GLY A 47 8.24 -10.48 -6.75
C GLY A 47 9.58 -9.76 -6.56
N LEU A 48 10.44 -10.25 -5.66
CA LEU A 48 11.77 -9.66 -5.46
C LEU A 48 12.68 -9.80 -6.69
N LYS A 49 12.59 -10.91 -7.44
CA LYS A 49 13.29 -11.05 -8.73
C LYS A 49 12.81 -10.00 -9.73
N ASN A 50 11.51 -9.76 -9.78
CA ASN A 50 10.90 -8.80 -10.71
C ASN A 50 11.25 -7.35 -10.35
N TRP A 51 11.42 -7.06 -9.06
CA TRP A 51 11.87 -5.77 -8.55
C TRP A 51 13.37 -5.51 -8.72
N GLY A 52 14.12 -6.42 -9.35
CA GLY A 52 15.57 -6.27 -9.56
C GLY A 52 16.40 -6.39 -8.28
N LEU A 53 15.76 -6.76 -7.17
CA LEU A 53 16.41 -7.13 -5.92
C LEU A 53 16.75 -8.62 -6.02
N SER A 54 17.76 -8.94 -6.85
CA SER A 54 18.33 -10.28 -6.84
C SER A 54 18.79 -10.57 -5.41
N SER A 55 18.14 -11.54 -4.75
CA SER A 55 18.44 -11.90 -3.38
C SER A 55 19.93 -12.20 -3.24
N GLY A 56 20.65 -11.28 -2.61
CA GLY A 56 22.05 -11.44 -2.20
C GLY A 56 23.09 -10.77 -3.10
N GLN A 57 23.16 -9.43 -3.12
CA GLN A 57 24.42 -8.69 -3.27
C GLN A 57 24.34 -7.32 -2.56
N ASN A 58 24.28 -7.34 -1.23
CA ASN A 58 24.78 -6.25 -0.40
C ASN A 58 25.61 -6.84 0.74
N SER A 59 26.77 -7.37 0.35
CA SER A 59 27.89 -7.57 1.28
C SER A 59 28.12 -6.26 2.03
N GLU A 60 28.06 -6.33 3.35
CA GLU A 60 28.46 -5.28 4.27
C GLU A 60 29.89 -4.78 3.94
N GLU A 61 30.09 -3.46 3.93
CA GLU A 61 31.40 -2.84 4.18
C GLU A 61 31.34 -2.13 5.55
#